data_AF-A0A835LJM6-F1
#
_entry.id   AF-A0A835LJM6-F1
#
_cell.length_a   1.000
_cell.length_b   1.000
_cell.length_c   1.000
_cell.angle_alpha   90.00
_cell.angle_beta   90.00
_cell.angle_gamma   90.00
#
_symmetry.space_group_name_H-M   'P 1'
#
loop_
_entity.id
_entity.type
_entity.pdbx_description
1 polymer ?
#
loop_
_entity_poly.entity_id
_entity_poly.type
_entity_poly.pdbx_seq_one_letter_code
_entity_poly.pdbx_strand_id
1 'polypeptide(L)'
;MAEKALARYTNDPNYQFLHDQISALFAELLSSDIKCLKSEKYGKVSLAAKWCPSLDSSYDQSTLICESIAKKVFPRDSDPEYEGIVESHYAFKVRAGIAHSWKEECTHMLVDESMPVKEDLFDAIVAQNLLFLKAG
;
A
#
# COMPACT_ATOMS: atom_id res chain seq x y z
N MET A 1 2.43 -6.35 18.88
CA MET A 1 1.96 -6.96 17.61
C MET A 1 3.13 -7.09 16.64
N ALA A 2 3.84 -6.00 16.33
CA ALA A 2 5.04 -5.99 15.48
C ALA A 2 6.11 -7.03 15.85
N GLU A 3 6.49 -7.16 17.13
CA GLU A 3 7.47 -8.17 17.56
C GLU A 3 7.02 -9.62 17.26
N LYS A 4 5.72 -9.91 17.39
CA LYS A 4 5.16 -11.22 17.06
C LYS A 4 5.15 -11.46 15.55
N ALA A 5 4.85 -10.42 14.76
CA ALA A 5 4.91 -10.47 13.30
C ALA A 5 6.33 -10.76 12.83
N LEU A 6 7.32 -10.06 13.38
CA LEU A 6 8.73 -10.25 13.07
C LEU A 6 9.22 -11.63 13.52
N ALA A 7 8.86 -12.06 14.73
CA ALA A 7 9.21 -13.40 15.22
C ALA A 7 8.62 -14.50 14.31
N ARG A 8 7.38 -14.34 13.82
CA ARG A 8 6.78 -15.28 12.88
C ARG A 8 7.50 -15.25 11.53
N TYR A 9 7.78 -14.07 11.00
CA TYR A 9 8.54 -13.89 9.76
C TYR A 9 9.91 -14.55 9.80
N THR A 10 10.63 -14.43 10.92
CA THR A 10 11.98 -14.99 11.05
C THR A 10 11.98 -16.51 11.27
N ASN A 11 10.99 -17.05 11.99
CA ASN A 11 11.02 -18.43 12.45
C ASN A 11 10.13 -19.41 11.64
N ASP A 12 9.26 -18.92 10.77
CA ASP A 12 8.37 -19.75 9.94
C ASP A 12 8.67 -19.50 8.44
N PRO A 13 9.43 -20.39 7.78
CA PRO A 13 9.81 -20.23 6.37
C PRO A 13 8.62 -20.20 5.40
N ASN A 14 7.53 -20.90 5.71
CA ASN A 14 6.33 -20.89 4.86
C ASN A 14 5.62 -19.53 4.97
N TYR A 15 5.53 -18.98 6.18
CA TYR A 15 4.99 -17.65 6.39
C TYR A 15 5.86 -16.58 5.71
N GLN A 16 7.19 -16.66 5.85
CA GLN A 16 8.13 -15.77 5.17
C GLN A 16 7.93 -15.79 3.66
N PHE A 17 7.95 -16.97 3.04
CA PHE A 17 7.76 -17.12 1.60
C PHE A 17 6.43 -16.52 1.14
N LEU A 18 5.32 -16.82 1.83
CA LEU A 18 4.01 -16.27 1.49
C LEU A 18 3.98 -14.75 1.62
N HIS A 19 4.55 -14.21 2.71
CA HIS A 19 4.60 -12.78 2.97
C HIS A 19 5.41 -12.04 1.89
N ASP A 20 6.55 -12.58 1.50
CA ASP A 20 7.39 -12.01 0.45
C ASP A 20 6.71 -12.05 -0.92
N GLN A 21 6.08 -13.16 -1.27
CA GLN A 21 5.36 -13.29 -2.55
C GLN A 21 4.18 -12.33 -2.65
N ILE A 22 3.38 -12.19 -1.59
CA ILE A 22 2.26 -11.23 -1.56
C ILE A 22 2.80 -9.80 -1.65
N SER A 23 3.87 -9.50 -0.90
CA SER A 23 4.47 -8.17 -0.89
C SER A 23 5.04 -7.81 -2.26
N ALA A 24 5.70 -8.75 -2.95
CA ALA A 24 6.23 -8.58 -4.30
C ALA A 24 5.11 -8.34 -5.31
N LEU A 25 4.04 -9.14 -5.27
CA LEU A 25 2.89 -8.98 -6.17
C LEU A 25 2.28 -7.57 -6.05
N PHE A 26 2.01 -7.12 -4.83
CA PHE A 26 1.46 -5.77 -4.63
C PHE A 26 2.44 -4.69 -5.05
N ALA A 27 3.74 -4.83 -4.75
CA ALA A 27 4.73 -3.86 -5.15
C ALA A 27 4.83 -3.71 -6.68
N GLU A 28 4.79 -4.82 -7.42
CA GLU A 28 4.81 -4.82 -8.88
C GLU A 28 3.56 -4.12 -9.46
N LEU A 29 2.38 -4.50 -8.98
CA LEU A 29 1.11 -3.93 -9.44
C LEU A 29 1.03 -2.42 -9.14
N LEU A 30 1.34 -2.02 -7.89
CA LEU A 30 1.31 -0.61 -7.48
C LEU A 30 2.34 0.23 -8.26
N SER A 31 3.54 -0.31 -8.49
CA SER A 31 4.56 0.37 -9.30
C SER A 31 4.12 0.54 -10.75
N SER A 32 3.42 -0.45 -11.32
CA SER A 32 2.82 -0.37 -12.65
C SER A 32 1.70 0.67 -12.71
N ASP A 33 0.84 0.70 -11.69
CA ASP A 33 -0.27 1.65 -11.58
C ASP A 33 0.25 3.09 -11.50
N ILE A 34 1.24 3.36 -10.64
CA ILE A 34 1.95 4.65 -10.54
C ILE A 34 2.51 5.08 -11.90
N LYS A 35 3.15 4.17 -12.65
CA LYS A 35 3.67 4.48 -14.00
C LYS A 35 2.55 4.79 -14.99
N CYS A 36 1.42 4.09 -14.90
CA CYS A 36 0.26 4.35 -15.75
C CYS A 36 -0.37 5.71 -15.43
N LEU A 37 -0.51 6.05 -14.15
CA LEU A 37 -1.00 7.37 -13.69
C LEU A 37 -0.10 8.50 -14.18
N LYS A 38 1.21 8.39 -13.99
CA LYS A 38 2.20 9.38 -14.48
C LYS A 38 2.22 9.53 -16.00
N SER A 39 1.78 8.51 -16.73
CA SER A 39 1.69 8.51 -18.20
C SER A 39 0.28 8.81 -18.71
N GLU A 40 -0.66 9.19 -17.83
CA GLU A 40 -2.08 9.45 -18.14
C GLU A 40 -2.81 8.26 -18.81
N LYS A 41 -2.34 7.02 -18.55
CA LYS A 41 -2.91 5.77 -19.07
C LYS A 41 -3.91 5.16 -18.08
N TYR A 42 -4.94 5.91 -17.72
CA TYR A 42 -5.88 5.53 -16.66
C TYR A 42 -6.58 4.18 -16.88
N GLY A 43 -6.90 3.83 -18.13
CA GLY A 43 -7.53 2.54 -18.47
C GLY A 43 -6.64 1.31 -18.30
N LYS A 44 -5.38 1.48 -17.88
CA LYS A 44 -4.43 0.40 -17.58
C LYS A 44 -4.10 0.27 -16.09
N VAL A 45 -4.66 1.16 -15.27
CA VAL A 45 -4.50 1.10 -13.81
C VAL A 45 -5.32 -0.06 -13.26
N SER A 46 -4.69 -0.86 -12.41
CA SER A 46 -5.28 -2.03 -11.78
C SER A 46 -6.08 -1.64 -10.52
N LEU A 47 -6.72 -2.63 -9.90
CA LEU A 47 -7.39 -2.46 -8.61
C LEU A 47 -6.44 -2.71 -7.41
N ALA A 48 -5.13 -2.78 -7.62
CA ALA A 48 -4.18 -3.14 -6.57
C ALA A 48 -4.26 -2.18 -5.37
N ALA A 49 -4.37 -0.88 -5.59
CA ALA A 49 -4.52 0.10 -4.51
C ALA A 49 -5.80 -0.13 -3.66
N LYS A 50 -6.89 -0.61 -4.27
CA LYS A 50 -8.14 -0.94 -3.58
C LYS A 50 -8.00 -2.16 -2.66
N TRP A 51 -7.24 -3.16 -3.10
CA TRP A 51 -7.08 -4.43 -2.38
C TRP A 51 -5.81 -4.48 -1.52
N CYS A 52 -4.91 -3.51 -1.67
CA CYS A 52 -3.73 -3.40 -0.84
C CYS A 52 -4.15 -3.21 0.63
N PRO A 53 -3.50 -3.89 1.58
CA PRO A 53 -3.76 -3.68 2.99
C PRO A 53 -3.63 -2.19 3.35
N SER A 54 -4.58 -1.68 4.14
CA SER A 54 -4.51 -0.30 4.60
C SER A 54 -3.42 -0.16 5.65
N LEU A 55 -2.63 0.91 5.54
CA LEU A 55 -1.62 1.30 6.53
C LEU A 55 -2.23 1.39 7.93
N ASP A 56 -1.49 0.89 8.92
CA ASP A 56 -1.86 0.90 10.34
C ASP A 56 -3.18 0.18 10.70
N SER A 57 -3.78 -0.54 9.75
CA SER A 57 -4.88 -1.47 10.04
C SER A 57 -4.43 -2.58 10.99
N SER A 58 -5.38 -3.25 11.65
CA SER A 58 -5.08 -4.41 12.50
C SER A 58 -4.33 -5.51 11.74
N TYR A 59 -4.61 -5.67 10.45
CA TYR A 59 -3.89 -6.58 9.55
C TYR A 59 -2.45 -6.12 9.32
N ASP A 60 -2.21 -4.85 9.00
CA ASP A 60 -0.85 -4.31 8.84
C ASP A 60 -0.06 -4.39 10.15
N GLN A 61 -0.62 -3.99 11.28
CA GLN A 61 0.06 -4.04 12.57
C GLN A 61 0.43 -5.47 13.02
N SER A 62 -0.29 -6.48 12.55
CA SER A 62 -0.04 -7.89 12.86
C SER A 62 0.85 -8.62 11.87
N THR A 63 1.12 -8.03 10.69
CA THR A 63 1.90 -8.66 9.61
C THR A 63 3.07 -7.83 9.10
N LEU A 64 3.06 -6.52 9.32
CA LEU A 64 3.98 -5.53 8.75
C LEU A 64 4.04 -5.60 7.22
N ILE A 65 2.96 -6.03 6.58
CA ILE A 65 2.90 -6.24 5.12
C ILE A 65 3.06 -4.93 4.35
N CYS A 66 2.51 -3.81 4.83
CA CYS A 66 2.63 -2.53 4.13
C CYS A 66 4.07 -2.01 4.17
N GLU A 67 4.83 -2.30 5.23
CA GLU A 67 6.25 -1.99 5.28
C GLU A 67 7.02 -2.77 4.22
N SER A 68 6.75 -4.08 4.08
CA SER A 68 7.42 -4.92 3.07
C SER A 68 7.07 -4.50 1.64
N ILE A 69 5.80 -4.17 1.38
CA ILE A 69 5.37 -3.60 0.09
C ILE A 69 6.10 -2.27 -0.16
N ALA A 70 6.11 -1.36 0.82
CA ALA A 70 6.74 -0.05 0.69
C ALA A 70 8.24 -0.13 0.37
N LYS A 71 8.98 -1.00 1.05
CA LYS A 71 10.40 -1.23 0.76
C LYS A 71 10.66 -1.76 -0.64
N LYS A 72 9.73 -2.52 -1.21
CA LYS A 72 9.83 -3.06 -2.58
C LYS A 72 9.42 -2.04 -3.65
N VAL A 73 8.45 -1.17 -3.35
CA VAL A 73 8.05 -0.05 -4.25
C VAL A 73 9.09 1.07 -4.25
N PHE A 74 9.69 1.36 -3.08
CA PHE A 74 10.73 2.36 -2.88
C PHE A 74 12.00 1.72 -2.30
N PRO A 75 12.74 0.92 -3.11
CA PRO A 75 14.00 0.31 -2.69
C PRO A 75 15.00 1.34 -2.17
N ARG A 76 15.86 0.95 -1.23
CA ARG A 76 16.83 1.89 -0.64
C ARG A 76 17.77 2.50 -1.69
N ASP A 77 18.09 1.76 -2.74
CA ASP A 77 18.92 2.18 -3.86
C ASP A 77 18.17 3.06 -4.88
N SER A 78 16.86 3.28 -4.72
CA SER A 78 16.08 4.11 -5.65
C SER A 78 16.23 5.61 -5.43
N ASP A 79 16.66 6.04 -4.24
CA ASP A 79 16.75 7.46 -3.87
C ASP A 79 17.96 7.72 -2.94
N PRO A 80 18.85 8.69 -3.27
CA PRO A 80 19.94 9.11 -2.38
C PRO A 80 19.49 9.51 -0.97
N GLU A 81 18.25 9.97 -0.78
CA GLU A 81 17.68 10.31 0.53
C GLU A 81 17.51 9.10 1.48
N TYR A 82 17.60 7.88 0.94
CA TYR A 82 17.56 6.64 1.71
C TYR A 82 18.96 6.11 2.03
N GLU A 83 20.03 6.77 1.58
CA GLU A 83 21.39 6.35 1.89
C GLU A 83 21.75 6.71 3.35
N GLY A 84 22.41 5.79 4.05
CA GLY A 84 22.93 6.02 5.42
C GLY A 84 21.90 6.18 6.55
N ILE A 85 20.60 6.23 6.26
CA ILE A 85 19.56 6.29 7.32
C ILE A 85 19.40 4.95 8.05
N VAL A 86 19.04 5.00 9.33
CA VAL A 86 18.77 3.80 10.14
C VAL A 86 17.47 3.12 9.69
N GLU A 87 17.40 1.79 9.78
CA GLU A 87 16.30 0.98 9.26
C GLU A 87 14.90 1.42 9.74
N SER A 88 14.77 1.84 11.01
CA SER A 88 13.51 2.37 11.54
C SER A 88 13.06 3.66 10.85
N HIS A 89 14.00 4.54 10.52
CA HIS A 89 13.72 5.79 9.80
C HIS A 89 13.43 5.53 8.32
N TYR A 90 14.13 4.57 7.71
CA TYR A 90 13.84 4.11 6.34
C TYR A 90 12.43 3.54 6.24
N ALA A 91 12.07 2.58 7.10
CA ALA A 91 10.74 1.98 7.16
C ALA A 91 9.64 3.03 7.34
N PHE A 92 9.84 4.00 8.24
CA PHE A 92 8.90 5.11 8.42
C PHE A 92 8.75 5.94 7.13
N LYS A 93 9.88 6.32 6.50
CA LYS A 93 9.88 7.12 5.27
C LYS A 93 9.16 6.42 4.12
N VAL A 94 9.46 5.14 3.85
CA VAL A 94 8.83 4.43 2.72
C VAL A 94 7.33 4.19 2.95
N ARG A 95 6.92 3.93 4.21
CA ARG A 95 5.50 3.82 4.56
C ARG A 95 4.77 5.15 4.34
N ALA A 96 5.40 6.27 4.73
CA ALA A 96 4.88 7.60 4.45
C ALA A 96 4.87 7.92 2.94
N GLY A 97 5.89 7.46 2.20
CA GLY A 97 6.01 7.61 0.75
C GLY A 97 4.88 6.92 -0.01
N ILE A 98 4.52 5.69 0.37
CA ILE A 98 3.32 5.01 -0.15
C ILE A 98 2.06 5.84 0.11
N ALA A 99 1.87 6.31 1.35
CA ALA A 99 0.68 7.09 1.70
C ALA A 99 0.59 8.41 0.92
N HIS A 100 1.74 9.07 0.69
CA HIS A 100 1.83 10.32 -0.03
C HIS A 100 1.67 10.14 -1.54
N SER A 101 2.37 9.17 -2.14
CA SER A 101 2.25 8.85 -3.57
C SER A 101 0.82 8.44 -3.91
N TRP A 102 0.14 7.66 -3.05
CA TRP A 102 -1.28 7.36 -3.22
C TRP A 102 -2.17 8.59 -3.09
N LYS A 103 -1.86 9.57 -2.24
CA LYS A 103 -2.67 10.79 -2.09
C LYS A 103 -2.47 11.80 -3.22
N GLU A 104 -1.24 11.99 -3.68
CA GLU A 104 -0.92 12.93 -4.76
C GLU A 104 -1.30 12.39 -6.14
N GLU A 105 -1.16 11.08 -6.38
CA GLU A 105 -1.39 10.49 -7.70
C GLU A 105 -2.84 10.02 -7.89
N CYS A 106 -3.58 9.71 -6.82
CA CYS A 106 -5.02 9.44 -6.87
C CYS A 106 -5.84 10.74 -6.83
N THR A 107 -5.63 11.64 -7.79
CA THR A 107 -6.54 12.77 -8.03
C THR A 107 -7.83 12.34 -8.73
N HIS A 108 -7.90 11.10 -9.21
CA HIS A 108 -9.00 10.54 -9.99
C HIS A 108 -9.48 9.24 -9.35
N MET A 109 -10.78 9.10 -9.15
CA MET A 109 -11.37 7.85 -8.67
C MET A 109 -11.73 6.96 -9.85
N LEU A 110 -11.23 5.72 -9.84
CA LEU A 110 -11.75 4.68 -10.71
C LEU A 110 -12.98 4.06 -10.04
N VAL A 111 -14.16 4.48 -10.48
CA VAL A 111 -15.42 3.84 -10.10
C VAL A 111 -15.55 2.55 -10.90
N ASP A 112 -15.63 1.43 -10.19
CA ASP A 112 -16.01 0.15 -10.78
C ASP A 112 -17.51 0.19 -11.11
N GLU A 113 -17.85 0.32 -12.39
CA GLU A 113 -19.25 0.40 -12.86
C GLU A 113 -20.09 -0.85 -12.53
N SER A 114 -19.46 -1.95 -12.12
CA SER A 114 -20.15 -3.18 -11.71
C SER A 114 -20.75 -3.12 -10.29
N MET A 115 -20.43 -2.09 -9.50
CA MET A 115 -21.01 -1.86 -8.18
C MET A 115 -21.77 -0.52 -8.15
N PRO A 116 -23.09 -0.50 -7.88
CA PRO A 116 -23.81 0.76 -7.71
C PRO A 116 -23.25 1.49 -6.49
N VAL A 117 -22.60 2.63 -6.73
CA VAL A 117 -22.07 3.51 -5.67
C VAL A 117 -23.27 4.08 -4.92
N LYS A 118 -23.41 3.71 -3.65
CA LYS A 118 -24.42 4.30 -2.77
C LYS A 118 -24.03 5.76 -2.46
N GLU A 119 -25.03 6.62 -2.32
CA GLU A 119 -24.88 8.08 -2.20
C GLU A 119 -23.99 8.49 -1.00
N ASP A 120 -24.05 7.73 0.08
CA ASP A 120 -23.19 7.86 1.27
C ASP A 120 -21.69 7.58 1.00
N LEU A 121 -21.39 6.65 0.10
CA LEU A 121 -20.04 6.37 -0.37
C LEU A 121 -19.52 7.53 -1.24
N PHE A 122 -20.40 8.14 -2.05
CA PHE A 122 -20.07 9.30 -2.87
C PHE A 122 -19.77 10.54 -2.01
N ASP A 123 -20.58 10.79 -0.97
CA ASP A 123 -20.37 11.91 -0.04
C ASP A 123 -19.09 11.75 0.79
N ALA A 124 -18.78 10.53 1.24
CA ALA A 124 -17.56 10.23 1.97
C ALA A 124 -16.29 10.47 1.13
N ILE A 125 -16.37 10.14 -0.16
CA ILE A 125 -15.31 10.39 -1.14
C ILE A 125 -15.10 11.89 -1.32
N VAL A 126 -16.17 12.65 -1.55
CA VAL A 126 -16.11 14.10 -1.80
C VAL A 126 -15.52 14.83 -0.60
N ALA A 127 -15.70 14.31 0.61
CA ALA A 127 -15.19 14.87 1.85
C ALA A 127 -13.69 14.62 2.12
N GLN A 128 -12.93 13.95 1.24
CA GLN A 128 -11.51 13.55 1.45
C GLN A 128 -11.24 12.73 2.72
N ASN A 129 -12.27 12.21 3.37
CA ASN A 129 -12.11 11.34 4.52
C ASN A 129 -11.83 9.92 4.01
N LEU A 130 -10.59 9.44 4.20
CA LEU A 130 -10.27 8.01 4.15
C LEU A 130 -11.19 7.28 5.17
N LEU A 131 -12.34 6.78 4.74
CA LEU A 131 -13.17 5.96 5.61
C LEU A 131 -12.67 4.52 5.59
N PHE A 132 -12.12 4.11 6.73
CA PHE A 132 -12.14 2.72 7.16
C PHE A 132 -13.59 2.27 7.28
N LEU A 133 -14.08 1.47 6.33
CA LEU A 133 -15.38 0.83 6.47
C LEU A 133 -15.29 -0.24 7.57
N LYS A 134 -15.88 0.06 8.73
CA LYS A 134 -16.13 -0.91 9.79
C LYS A 134 -17.36 -1.72 9.39
N ALA A 135 -17.19 -3.03 9.19
CA ALA A 135 -18.29 -3.95 8.94
C ALA A 135 -19.20 -4.04 10.18
N GLY A 136 -20.50 -3.88 9.95
CA GLY A 136 -21.60 -4.28 10.83
C GLY A 136 -22.57 -5.13 10.03
#